data_AF-A0A7Y6NSJ3-F1
#
_entry.id   AF-A0A7Y6NSJ3-F1
#
_cell.length_a   1.000
_cell.length_b   1.000
_cell.length_c   1.000
_cell.angle_alpha   90.00
_cell.angle_beta   90.00
_cell.angle_gamma   90.00
#
_symmetry.space_group_name_H-M   'P 1'
#
loop_
_entity.id
_entity.type
_entity.pdbx_description
1 polymer ?
#
loop_
_entity_poly.entity_id
_entity_poly.type
_entity_poly.pdbx_seq_one_letter_code
_entity_poly.pdbx_strand_id
1 'polypeptide(L)'
;MSASELAQLGYCERATHFDWRHGAKRTPEQIQAQDRGNAAHQQFYRDSIAVARASERKGRCFVATLALGEGDATTALRAFRDLYLRKTAGGRWLIGAYYRSGPAVCEVLSRHPRMLQVVRLGVSLAAKAAAWAVVRKLSR
;
A
#
# COMPACT_ATOMS: atom_id res chain seq x y z
N MET A 1 -12.17 0.06 -27.89
CA MET A 1 -13.10 -0.91 -27.28
C MET A 1 -12.87 -0.92 -25.77
N SER A 2 -13.90 -0.60 -24.98
CA SER A 2 -13.87 -0.50 -23.52
C SER A 2 -14.25 -1.82 -22.84
N ALA A 3 -13.93 -1.96 -21.55
CA ALA A 3 -14.36 -3.10 -20.75
C ALA A 3 -15.89 -3.24 -20.70
N SER A 4 -16.62 -2.12 -20.72
CA SER A 4 -18.09 -2.12 -20.72
C SER A 4 -18.67 -2.62 -22.06
N GLU A 5 -18.06 -2.28 -23.19
CA GLU A 5 -18.50 -2.77 -24.51
C GLU A 5 -18.29 -4.28 -24.62
N LEU A 6 -17.17 -4.79 -24.12
CA LEU A 6 -16.90 -6.23 -24.05
C LEU A 6 -17.93 -6.97 -23.18
N ALA A 7 -18.26 -6.41 -22.01
CA ALA A 7 -19.26 -6.99 -21.12
C ALA A 7 -20.67 -7.04 -21.75
N GLN A 8 -21.04 -6.01 -22.52
CA GLN A 8 -22.35 -5.95 -23.20
C GLN A 8 -22.46 -6.97 -24.34
N LEU A 9 -21.37 -7.19 -25.09
CA LEU A 9 -21.31 -8.26 -26.09
C LEU A 9 -21.53 -9.64 -25.46
N GLY A 10 -21.02 -9.86 -24.24
CA GLY A 10 -21.24 -11.10 -23.49
C GLY A 10 -22.64 -11.24 -22.90
N TYR A 11 -23.41 -10.15 -22.79
CA TYR A 11 -24.79 -10.18 -22.33
C TYR A 11 -25.77 -10.39 -23.49
N CYS A 12 -25.66 -9.57 -24.54
CA CYS A 12 -26.42 -9.71 -25.78
C CYS A 12 -25.72 -8.96 -26.92
N GLU A 13 -25.15 -9.73 -27.86
CA GLU A 13 -24.50 -9.22 -29.06
C GLU A 13 -25.47 -8.41 -29.93
N ARG A 14 -26.74 -8.84 -29.99
CA ARG A 14 -27.78 -8.16 -30.78
C ARG A 14 -28.16 -6.80 -30.21
N ALA A 15 -28.26 -6.67 -28.89
CA ALA A 15 -28.52 -5.39 -28.23
C ALA A 15 -27.38 -4.40 -28.51
N THR A 16 -26.14 -4.86 -28.41
CA THR A 16 -24.94 -4.05 -28.71
C THR A 16 -24.93 -3.60 -30.18
N HIS A 17 -25.29 -4.49 -31.11
CA HIS A 17 -25.41 -4.14 -32.52
C HIS A 17 -26.49 -3.07 -32.77
N PHE A 18 -27.62 -3.12 -32.06
CA PHE A 18 -28.66 -2.08 -32.16
C PHE A 18 -28.21 -0.74 -31.56
N ASP A 19 -27.51 -0.75 -30.43
CA ASP A 19 -26.94 0.45 -29.82
C ASP A 19 -25.94 1.14 -30.76
N TRP A 20 -25.13 0.37 -31.49
CA TRP A 20 -24.22 0.91 -32.51
C TRP A 20 -24.95 1.52 -33.71
N ARG A 21 -25.99 0.83 -34.22
CA ARG A 21 -26.71 1.25 -35.43
C ARG A 21 -27.68 2.42 -35.19
N HIS A 22 -28.30 2.48 -34.01
CA HIS A 22 -29.37 3.44 -33.71
C HIS A 22 -29.04 4.44 -32.61
N GLY A 23 -27.85 4.35 -32.04
CA GLY A 23 -27.48 5.05 -30.82
C GLY A 23 -28.11 4.37 -29.61
N ALA A 24 -27.35 4.30 -28.53
CA ALA A 24 -27.81 3.65 -27.32
C ALA A 24 -28.92 4.46 -26.64
N LYS A 25 -30.07 3.81 -26.43
CA LYS A 25 -31.25 4.42 -25.79
C LYS A 25 -31.46 3.76 -24.43
N ARG A 26 -31.36 4.54 -23.35
CA ARG A 26 -31.66 4.09 -21.98
C ARG A 26 -32.93 4.75 -21.48
N THR A 27 -33.76 3.98 -20.78
CA THR A 27 -34.91 4.53 -20.05
C THR A 27 -34.43 5.34 -18.84
N PRO A 28 -35.26 6.24 -18.28
CA PRO A 28 -34.93 6.97 -17.06
C PRO A 28 -34.53 6.05 -15.90
N GLU A 29 -35.20 4.90 -15.75
CA GLU A 29 -34.89 3.91 -14.71
C GLU A 29 -33.51 3.26 -14.92
N GLN A 30 -33.16 2.97 -16.18
CA GLN A 30 -31.85 2.42 -16.54
C GLN A 30 -30.72 3.42 -16.26
N ILE A 31 -30.95 4.71 -16.55
CA ILE A 31 -30.00 5.78 -16.24
C ILE A 31 -29.79 5.87 -14.73
N GLN A 32 -30.87 5.91 -13.94
CA GLN A 32 -30.76 5.93 -12.47
C GLN A 32 -30.06 4.70 -11.91
N ALA A 33 -30.30 3.52 -12.47
CA ALA A 33 -29.59 2.30 -12.08
C ALA A 33 -28.09 2.39 -12.41
N GLN A 34 -27.73 2.91 -13.58
CA GLN A 34 -26.35 3.14 -13.99
C GLN A 34 -25.65 4.16 -13.10
N ASP A 35 -26.31 5.27 -12.76
CA ASP A 35 -25.77 6.31 -11.89
C ASP A 35 -25.51 5.78 -10.48
N ARG A 36 -26.45 5.01 -9.92
CA ARG A 36 -26.23 4.33 -8.63
C ARG A 36 -25.05 3.36 -8.69
N GLY A 37 -24.93 2.59 -9.77
CA GLY A 37 -23.80 1.69 -9.99
C GLY A 37 -22.47 2.42 -10.08
N ASN A 38 -22.42 3.52 -10.84
CA ASN A 38 -21.23 4.36 -11.00
C ASN A 38 -20.81 5.01 -9.68
N ALA A 39 -21.78 5.51 -8.89
CA ALA A 39 -21.52 6.08 -7.57
C ALA A 39 -20.95 5.03 -6.61
N ALA A 40 -21.54 3.83 -6.58
CA ALA A 40 -21.04 2.72 -5.77
C ALA A 40 -19.63 2.27 -6.20
N HIS A 41 -19.38 2.18 -7.52
CA HIS A 41 -18.06 1.86 -8.06
C HIS A 41 -17.01 2.91 -7.67
N GLN A 42 -17.36 4.19 -7.76
CA GLN A 42 -16.45 5.27 -7.38
C GLN A 42 -16.16 5.26 -5.88
N GLN A 43 -17.16 4.99 -5.04
CA GLN A 43 -16.96 4.83 -3.61
C GLN A 43 -16.01 3.67 -3.30
N PHE A 44 -16.28 2.49 -3.86
CA PHE A 44 -15.42 1.32 -3.69
C PHE A 44 -13.98 1.57 -4.14
N TYR A 45 -13.80 2.25 -5.28
CA TYR A 45 -12.49 2.63 -5.77
C TYR A 45 -11.74 3.54 -4.78
N ARG A 46 -12.42 4.57 -4.24
CA ARG A 46 -11.83 5.49 -3.25
C ARG A 46 -11.43 4.75 -1.97
N ASP A 47 -12.30 3.89 -1.46
CA ASP A 47 -12.05 3.12 -0.24
C ASP A 47 -10.87 2.16 -0.43
N SER A 48 -10.82 1.48 -1.59
CA SER A 48 -9.73 0.58 -1.95
C SER A 48 -8.39 1.32 -2.03
N ILE A 49 -8.36 2.50 -2.66
CA ILE A 49 -7.16 3.33 -2.73
C ILE A 49 -6.73 3.83 -1.34
N ALA A 50 -7.67 4.21 -0.48
CA ALA A 50 -7.36 4.62 0.89
C ALA A 50 -6.74 3.47 1.70
N VAL A 51 -7.30 2.26 1.61
CA VAL A 51 -6.77 1.05 2.25
C VAL A 51 -5.40 0.67 1.70
N ALA A 52 -5.21 0.73 0.39
CA ALA A 52 -3.93 0.43 -0.26
C ALA A 52 -2.83 1.40 0.22
N ARG A 53 -3.10 2.72 0.22
CA ARG A 53 -2.16 3.74 0.72
C ARG A 53 -1.86 3.57 2.21
N ALA A 54 -2.86 3.25 3.02
CA ALA A 54 -2.66 2.99 4.45
C ALA A 54 -1.79 1.74 4.67
N SER A 55 -1.96 0.71 3.85
CA SER A 55 -1.18 -0.54 3.89
C SER A 55 0.26 -0.31 3.42
N GLU A 56 0.46 0.43 2.33
CA GLU A 56 1.77 0.83 1.83
C GLU A 56 2.54 1.63 2.90
N ARG A 57 1.86 2.60 3.54
CA ARG A 57 2.42 3.39 4.64
C ARG A 57 2.86 2.49 5.80
N LYS A 58 2.03 1.53 6.22
CA LYS A 58 2.33 0.57 7.31
C LYS A 58 3.42 -0.46 6.93
N GLY A 59 3.70 -0.64 5.64
CA GLY A 59 4.74 -1.53 5.15
C GLY A 59 6.13 -0.90 5.12
N ARG A 60 6.23 0.43 4.94
CA ARG A 60 7.48 1.17 4.78
C ARG A 60 8.25 1.38 6.08
N CYS A 61 9.58 1.22 6.07
CA CYS A 61 10.43 1.62 7.19
C CYS A 61 11.09 2.97 6.86
N PHE A 62 10.39 4.10 7.04
CA PHE A 62 10.84 5.44 6.61
C PHE A 62 12.27 5.78 6.99
N VAL A 63 12.62 5.64 8.28
CA VAL A 63 13.97 5.98 8.77
C VAL A 63 15.03 5.07 8.15
N ALA A 64 14.72 3.78 7.94
CA ALA A 64 15.65 2.85 7.33
C ALA A 64 15.80 3.11 5.83
N THR A 65 14.70 3.36 5.11
CA THR A 65 14.72 3.74 3.70
C THR A 65 15.48 5.06 3.50
N LEU A 66 15.30 6.05 4.38
CA LEU A 66 16.04 7.31 4.31
C LEU A 66 17.54 7.12 4.59
N ALA A 67 17.89 6.32 5.58
CA ALA A 67 19.28 6.15 6.02
C ALA A 67 20.08 5.17 5.16
N LEU A 68 19.46 4.08 4.70
CA LEU A 68 20.12 2.98 3.99
C LEU A 68 19.71 2.84 2.52
N GLY A 69 18.55 3.40 2.13
CA GLY A 69 17.92 3.12 0.84
C GLY A 69 17.07 1.85 0.87
N GLU A 70 16.47 1.52 -0.27
CA GLU A 70 15.86 0.21 -0.47
C GLU A 70 16.95 -0.83 -0.76
N GLY A 71 16.83 -2.02 -0.16
CA GLY A 71 17.81 -3.10 -0.27
C GLY A 71 17.67 -4.12 0.86
N ASP A 72 18.61 -5.07 0.92
CA ASP A 72 18.54 -6.24 1.80
C ASP A 72 18.46 -5.88 3.29
N ALA A 73 19.19 -4.86 3.72
CA ALA A 73 19.17 -4.40 5.11
C ALA A 73 17.76 -3.89 5.52
N THR A 74 17.10 -3.14 4.63
CA THR A 74 15.74 -2.64 4.85
C THR A 74 14.73 -3.78 4.81
N THR A 75 14.92 -4.77 3.93
CA THR A 75 14.11 -6.00 3.87
C THR A 75 14.25 -6.83 5.14
N ALA A 76 15.46 -6.99 5.69
CA ALA A 76 15.70 -7.71 6.94
C ALA A 76 15.00 -7.05 8.13
N LEU A 77 15.03 -5.72 8.22
CA LEU A 77 14.30 -4.97 9.24
C LEU A 77 12.78 -5.14 9.13
N ARG A 78 12.23 -5.14 7.90
CA ARG A 78 10.81 -5.42 7.65
C ARG A 78 10.43 -6.84 8.07
N ALA A 79 11.24 -7.84 7.71
CA ALA A 79 11.03 -9.22 8.11
C ALA A 79 11.08 -9.37 9.65
N PHE A 80 12.02 -8.70 10.32
CA PHE A 80 12.10 -8.70 11.78
C PHE A 80 10.86 -8.07 12.44
N ARG A 81 10.37 -6.94 11.91
CA ARG A 81 9.11 -6.32 12.34
C ARG A 81 7.96 -7.32 12.26
N ASP A 82 7.83 -8.02 11.16
CA ASP A 82 6.70 -8.91 10.90
C ASP A 82 6.79 -10.22 11.69
N LEU A 83 8.00 -10.79 11.86
CA LEU A 83 8.22 -12.06 12.56
C LEU A 83 8.28 -11.95 14.09
N TYR A 84 8.63 -10.79 14.63
CA TYR A 84 8.82 -10.57 16.06
C TYR A 84 7.89 -9.49 16.63
N LEU A 85 7.98 -8.26 16.11
CA LEU A 85 7.28 -7.12 16.74
C LEU A 85 5.76 -7.22 16.56
N ARG A 86 5.28 -7.66 15.39
CA ARG A 86 3.84 -7.74 15.13
C ARG A 86 3.13 -8.77 16.02
N LYS A 87 3.86 -9.79 16.48
CA LYS A 87 3.32 -10.90 17.29
C LYS A 87 3.07 -10.51 18.76
N THR A 88 3.73 -9.47 19.28
CA THR A 88 3.61 -9.06 20.68
C THR A 88 2.83 -7.74 20.84
N ALA A 89 2.14 -7.55 21.95
CA ALA A 89 1.40 -6.32 22.21
C ALA A 89 2.33 -5.09 22.29
N GLY A 90 3.46 -5.22 22.98
CA GLY A 90 4.48 -4.18 23.06
C GLY A 90 5.11 -3.86 21.69
N GLY A 91 5.35 -4.87 20.86
CA GLY A 91 5.88 -4.66 19.51
C GLY A 91 4.89 -3.92 18.61
N ARG A 92 3.58 -4.20 18.71
CA ARG A 92 2.55 -3.43 17.99
C ARG A 92 2.49 -1.97 18.44
N TRP A 93 2.65 -1.70 19.73
CA TRP A 93 2.72 -0.32 20.24
C TRP A 93 3.96 0.41 19.70
N LEU A 94 5.13 -0.22 19.73
CA LEU A 94 6.37 0.34 19.20
C LEU A 94 6.27 0.64 17.70
N ILE A 95 5.67 -0.27 16.93
CA ILE A 95 5.34 -0.05 15.52
C ILE A 95 4.44 1.18 15.38
N GLY A 96 3.36 1.27 16.17
CA GLY A 96 2.44 2.41 16.14
C GLY A 96 3.14 3.75 16.42
N ALA A 97 3.98 3.81 17.46
CA ALA A 97 4.77 4.99 17.78
C ALA A 97 5.73 5.36 16.65
N TYR A 98 6.43 4.38 16.08
CA TYR A 98 7.33 4.55 14.94
C TYR A 98 6.62 5.13 13.71
N TYR A 99 5.45 4.59 13.34
CA TYR A 99 4.69 5.08 12.18
C TYR A 99 4.08 6.47 12.40
N ARG A 100 3.86 6.86 13.65
CA ARG A 100 3.32 8.16 14.02
C ARG A 100 4.38 9.25 14.03
N SER A 101 5.59 8.97 14.52
CA SER A 101 6.69 9.95 14.59
C SER A 101 7.62 9.92 13.37
N GLY A 102 7.63 8.82 12.61
CA GLY A 102 8.53 8.58 11.48
C GLY A 102 8.63 9.73 10.47
N PRO A 103 7.53 10.31 9.97
CA PRO A 103 7.58 11.41 9.00
C PRO A 103 8.32 12.65 9.52
N ALA A 104 8.00 13.10 10.74
CA ALA A 104 8.63 14.26 11.36
C ALA A 104 10.14 14.01 11.61
N VAL A 105 10.50 12.80 12.06
CA VAL A 105 11.91 12.42 12.25
C VAL A 105 12.67 12.44 10.92
N CYS A 106 12.07 11.93 9.84
CA CYS A 106 12.69 11.94 8.52
C CYS A 106 12.91 13.35 7.99
N GLU A 107 11.98 14.28 8.24
CA GLU A 107 12.11 15.68 7.87
C GLU A 107 13.25 16.38 8.63
N VAL A 108 13.43 16.08 9.92
CA VAL A 108 14.55 16.62 10.70
C VAL A 108 15.88 16.05 10.21
N LEU A 109 15.93 14.73 9.96
CA LEU A 109 17.15 14.05 9.51
C LEU A 109 17.57 14.45 8.11
N SER A 110 16.64 14.71 7.19
CA SER A 110 16.96 15.16 5.83
C SER A 110 17.62 16.54 5.82
N ARG A 111 17.31 17.39 6.81
CA ARG A 111 17.93 18.71 6.99
C ARG A 111 19.30 18.65 7.69
N HIS A 112 19.66 17.54 8.34
CA HIS A 112 20.89 17.41 9.14
C HIS A 112 21.72 16.18 8.72
N PRO A 113 22.61 16.31 7.72
CA PRO A 113 23.38 15.19 7.16
C PRO A 113 24.26 14.45 8.19
N ARG A 114 24.83 15.18 9.17
CA ARG A 114 25.64 14.58 10.24
C ARG A 114 24.83 13.66 11.15
N MET A 115 23.60 14.07 11.50
CA MET A 115 22.69 13.23 12.28
C MET A 115 22.27 11.99 11.48
N LEU A 116 22.03 12.16 10.19
CA LEU A 116 21.70 11.05 9.30
C LEU A 116 22.82 10.00 9.26
N GLN A 117 24.10 10.40 9.29
CA GLN A 117 25.22 9.45 9.36
C GLN A 117 25.24 8.64 10.65
N VAL A 118 25.00 9.28 11.80
CA VAL A 118 24.91 8.59 13.09
C VAL A 118 23.74 7.60 13.10
N VAL A 119 22.57 8.04 12.62
CA VAL A 119 21.39 7.17 12.48
C VAL A 119 21.67 6.02 11.52
N ARG A 120 22.34 6.29 10.39
CA ARG A 120 22.71 5.25 9.42
C ARG A 120 23.58 4.17 10.05
N LEU A 121 24.53 4.53 10.91
CA LEU A 121 25.36 3.57 11.63
C LEU A 121 24.51 2.69 12.56
N GLY A 122 23.65 3.31 13.37
CA GLY A 122 22.77 2.60 14.30
C GLY A 122 21.78 1.68 13.60
N VAL A 123 21.14 2.17 12.53
CA VAL A 123 20.20 1.37 11.72
C VAL A 123 20.92 0.23 10.99
N SER A 124 22.17 0.43 10.54
CA SER A 124 22.97 -0.64 9.93
C SER A 124 23.26 -1.77 10.91
N LEU A 125 23.62 -1.44 12.16
CA LEU A 125 23.84 -2.43 13.21
C LEU A 125 22.54 -3.18 13.54
N ALA A 126 21.44 -2.43 13.70
CA ALA A 126 20.12 -3.01 13.91
C ALA A 126 19.70 -3.93 12.76
N ALA A 127 20.00 -3.57 11.51
CA ALA A 127 19.70 -4.38 10.33
C ALA A 127 20.50 -5.69 10.32
N LYS A 128 21.79 -5.66 10.68
CA LYS A 128 22.60 -6.89 10.82
C LYS A 128 22.07 -7.80 11.92
N ALA A 129 21.73 -7.24 13.08
CA ALA A 129 21.14 -8.00 14.19
C ALA A 129 19.77 -8.59 13.80
N ALA A 130 18.94 -7.81 13.11
CA ALA A 130 17.65 -8.24 12.58
C ALA A 130 17.82 -9.39 11.56
N ALA A 131 18.74 -9.26 10.60
CA ALA A 131 19.04 -10.30 9.63
C ALA A 131 19.47 -11.61 10.31
N TRP A 132 20.39 -11.52 11.28
CA TRP A 132 20.82 -12.69 12.05
C TRP A 132 19.65 -13.34 12.80
N ALA A 133 18.80 -12.54 13.46
CA ALA A 133 17.65 -13.06 14.19
C ALA A 133 16.63 -13.74 13.26
N VAL A 134 16.34 -13.13 12.11
CA VAL A 134 15.43 -13.66 11.08
C VAL A 134 15.95 -14.98 10.54
N VAL A 135 17.21 -15.03 10.12
CA VAL A 135 17.84 -16.27 9.61
C VAL A 135 17.76 -17.36 10.67
N ARG A 136 18.15 -17.07 11.92
CA ARG A 136 18.11 -18.06 13.01
C ARG A 136 16.70 -18.62 13.27
N LYS A 137 15.65 -17.84 13.04
CA LYS A 137 14.25 -18.27 13.26
C LYS A 137 13.65 -19.00 12.07
N LEU A 138 14.14 -18.73 10.86
CA LEU A 138 13.73 -19.46 9.64
C LEU A 138 14.48 -20.78 9.48
N SER A 139 15.69 -20.89 10.07
CA SER A 139 16.48 -22.13 10.10
C SER A 139 16.10 -23.09 11.25
N ARG A 140 15.04 -22.79 12.01
CA ARG A 140 14.45 -23.65 13.04
C ARG A 140 13.07 -24.09 12.58
#